data_AF-A0AAV3SFF5-F1
#
_entry.id   AF-A0AAV3SFF5-F1
#
_cell.length_a   1.000
_cell.length_b   1.000
_cell.length_c   1.000
_cell.angle_alpha   90.00
_cell.angle_beta   90.00
_cell.angle_gamma   90.00
#
_symmetry.space_group_name_H-M   'P 1'
#
loop_
_entity.id
_entity.type
_entity.pdbx_description
1 polymer ?
#
loop_
_entity_poly.entity_id
_entity_poly.type
_entity_poly.pdbx_seq_one_letter_code
_entity_poly.pdbx_strand_id
1 'polypeptide(L)' 'MGTGGMARYGDLNYGWLTKHGFGLGVALFVLGALGSIAGPALFGPLPGWEATLFTDSEVAGIVIAFFSVMFFGIVLPLTE' A
#
# COMPACT_ATOMS: atom_id res chain seq x y z
N MET A 1 -9.84 -2.69 40.56
CA MET A 1 -8.85 -1.61 40.48
C MET A 1 -8.50 -1.46 39.00
N GLY A 2 -8.73 -0.29 38.43
CA GLY A 2 -9.21 -0.11 37.05
C GLY A 2 -8.31 -0.61 35.92
N THR A 3 -8.93 -1.34 34.99
CA THR A 3 -8.47 -1.55 33.60
C THR A 3 -8.68 -0.27 32.81
N GLY A 4 -7.60 0.28 32.25
CA GLY A 4 -7.66 1.48 31.42
C GLY A 4 -6.36 1.65 30.66
N GLY A 5 -6.09 0.75 29.71
CA GLY A 5 -5.10 0.98 28.66
C GLY A 5 -5.56 2.18 27.82
N MET A 6 -5.24 3.37 28.29
CA MET A 6 -5.54 4.62 27.60
C MET A 6 -4.56 4.71 26.42
N ALA A 7 -4.94 4.11 25.29
CA ALA A 7 -4.40 4.46 23.99
C ALA A 7 -4.48 5.99 23.88
N ARG A 8 -3.31 6.64 23.99
CA ARG A 8 -3.17 8.09 23.91
C ARG A 8 -3.56 8.51 22.49
N TYR A 9 -4.72 9.14 22.38
CA TYR A 9 -5.28 9.67 21.14
C TYR A 9 -4.50 10.87 20.54
N GLY A 10 -3.27 11.14 21.02
CA GLY A 10 -2.44 12.29 20.63
C GLY A 10 -1.15 11.93 19.88
N ASP A 11 -0.90 10.65 19.63
CA ASP A 11 0.19 10.16 18.79
C ASP A 11 -0.42 9.25 17.73
N LEU A 12 -1.26 9.78 16.83
CA LEU A 12 -1.51 9.09 15.58
C LEU A 12 -0.13 8.97 14.95
N ASN A 13 0.49 7.79 15.01
CA ASN A 13 1.89 7.65 14.68
C ASN A 13 2.00 7.80 13.15
N TYR A 14 2.11 9.05 12.68
CA TYR A 14 2.15 9.42 11.27
C TYR A 14 3.26 8.67 10.55
N GLY A 15 4.37 8.42 11.26
CA GLY A 15 5.44 7.54 10.79
C GLY A 15 5.01 6.09 10.61
N TRP A 16 4.20 5.52 11.51
CA TRP A 16 3.66 4.17 11.38
C TRP A 16 2.68 4.06 10.20
N LEU A 17 1.77 5.04 10.05
CA LEU A 17 0.74 5.05 9.01
C LEU A 17 1.36 5.25 7.61
N THR A 18 2.37 6.11 7.50
CA THR A 18 3.17 6.30 6.28
C THR A 18 3.91 5.03 5.89
N LYS A 19 4.57 4.35 6.85
CA LYS A 19 5.33 3.12 6.58
C LYS A 19 4.42 1.97 6.15
N HIS A 20 3.27 1.81 6.77
CA HIS A 20 2.33 0.74 6.43
C HIS A 20 1.62 1.01 5.10
N GLY A 21 1.22 2.25 4.81
CA GLY A 21 0.62 2.58 3.51
C GLY A 21 1.64 2.50 2.36
N PHE A 22 2.87 2.98 2.57
CA PHE A 22 3.96 2.78 1.62
C PHE A 22 4.26 1.29 1.40
N GLY A 23 4.38 0.53 2.48
CA GLY A 23 4.61 -0.92 2.42
C GLY A 23 3.50 -1.67 1.69
N LEU A 24 2.24 -1.30 1.93
CA LEU A 24 1.07 -1.86 1.23
C LEU A 24 1.14 -1.54 -0.27
N GLY A 25 1.43 -0.29 -0.64
CA GLY A 25 1.56 0.11 -2.03
C GLY A 25 2.69 -0.62 -2.76
N VAL A 26 3.86 -0.75 -2.12
CA VAL A 26 4.99 -1.53 -2.67
C VAL A 26 4.61 -3.01 -2.80
N ALA A 27 3.93 -3.59 -1.83
CA ALA A 27 3.51 -4.99 -1.88
C ALA A 27 2.54 -5.25 -3.05
N LEU A 28 1.56 -4.37 -3.25
CA LEU A 28 0.64 -4.43 -4.40
C LEU A 28 1.39 -4.30 -5.72
N PHE A 29 2.32 -3.34 -5.81
CA PHE A 29 3.15 -3.16 -7.01
C PHE A 29 3.99 -4.39 -7.34
N VAL A 30 4.69 -4.95 -6.34
CA VAL A 30 5.52 -6.15 -6.53
C VAL A 30 4.67 -7.35 -6.89
N LEU A 31 3.49 -7.52 -6.27
CA LEU A 31 2.57 -8.61 -6.61
C LEU A 31 2.03 -8.49 -8.04
N GLY A 32 1.67 -7.28 -8.48
CA GLY A 32 1.24 -7.02 -9.84
C GLY A 32 2.33 -7.33 -10.86
N ALA A 33 3.53 -6.80 -10.64
CA ALA A 33 4.69 -7.02 -11.51
C ALA A 33 5.11 -8.49 -11.57
N LEU A 34 5.12 -9.18 -10.41
CA LEU A 34 5.39 -10.61 -10.38
C LEU A 34 4.28 -11.41 -11.06
N GLY A 35 3.01 -11.05 -10.88
CA GLY A 35 1.89 -11.73 -11.53
C GLY A 35 1.90 -11.57 -13.05
N SER A 36 2.22 -10.38 -13.55
CA SER A 36 2.30 -10.10 -14.99
C SER A 36 3.49 -10.79 -15.67
N ILE A 37 4.61 -10.96 -14.96
CA ILE A 37 5.81 -11.64 -15.49
C ILE A 37 5.75 -13.15 -15.29
N ALA A 38 5.46 -13.60 -14.07
CA ALA A 38 5.47 -15.02 -13.72
C ALA A 38 4.18 -15.74 -14.13
N GLY A 39 3.04 -15.06 -14.18
CA GLY A 39 1.76 -15.65 -14.61
C GLY A 39 1.85 -16.29 -16.00
N PRO A 40 2.26 -15.56 -17.04
CA PRO A 40 2.43 -16.12 -18.37
C PRO A 40 3.48 -17.22 -18.45
N ALA A 41 4.54 -17.10 -17.64
CA ALA A 41 5.65 -18.05 -17.63
C ALA A 41 5.28 -19.40 -16.97
N LEU A 42 4.38 -19.39 -15.98
CA LEU A 42 4.01 -20.58 -15.20
C LEU A 42 2.71 -21.23 -15.68
N PHE A 43 1.74 -20.43 -16.14
CA PHE A 43 0.38 -20.91 -16.44
C PHE A 43 0.00 -20.76 -17.93
N GLY A 44 0.89 -20.22 -18.76
CA GLY A 44 0.60 -19.91 -20.16
C GLY A 44 -0.12 -18.56 -20.31
N PRO A 45 -0.60 -18.22 -21.52
CA PRO A 45 -1.17 -16.90 -21.80
C PRO A 45 -2.30 -16.53 -20.84
N LEU A 46 -2.10 -15.43 -20.09
CA LEU A 46 -3.12 -14.92 -19.19
C LEU A 46 -4.33 -14.42 -20.00
N PRO A 47 -5.57 -14.78 -19.63
CA PRO A 47 -6.76 -14.14 -20.17
C PRO A 47 -6.73 -12.63 -19.88
N GLY A 48 -7.33 -11.85 -20.77
CA GLY A 48 -7.21 -10.38 -20.74
C GLY A 48 -7.57 -9.75 -19.41
N TRP A 49 -8.57 -10.28 -18.69
CA TRP A 49 -8.98 -9.76 -17.39
C TRP A 49 -7.94 -9.99 -16.28
N GLU A 50 -7.18 -11.10 -16.30
CA GLU A 50 -6.11 -11.36 -15.32
C GLU A 50 -4.94 -10.40 -15.55
N ALA A 51 -4.57 -10.19 -16.81
CA ALA A 51 -3.56 -9.20 -17.17
C ALA A 51 -3.97 -7.80 -16.68
N THR A 52 -5.22 -7.40 -16.88
CA THR A 52 -5.72 -6.10 -16.38
C THR A 52 -5.65 -6.02 -14.86
N LEU A 53 -6.01 -7.07 -14.11
CA LEU A 53 -5.94 -7.05 -12.65
C LEU A 53 -4.51 -6.87 -12.13
N PHE A 54 -3.52 -7.53 -12.76
CA PHE A 54 -2.13 -7.33 -12.39
C PHE A 54 -1.67 -5.89 -12.68
N THR A 55 -1.99 -5.36 -13.86
CA THR A 55 -1.70 -3.95 -14.20
C THR A 55 -2.40 -2.98 -13.26
N ASP A 56 -3.67 -3.22 -12.91
CA ASP A 56 -4.42 -2.38 -11.97
C ASP A 56 -3.79 -2.41 -10.58
N SER A 57 -3.30 -3.58 -10.13
CA SER A 57 -2.58 -3.68 -8.85
C SER A 57 -1.23 -2.96 -8.85
N GLU A 58 -0.52 -2.93 -9.99
CA GLU A 58 0.70 -2.14 -10.14
C GLU A 58 0.41 -0.65 -9.98
N VAL A 59 -0.57 -0.15 -10.74
CA VAL A 59 -0.98 1.26 -10.71
C VAL A 59 -1.51 1.63 -9.33
N ALA A 60 -2.40 0.82 -8.76
CA ALA A 60 -2.94 1.05 -7.43
C ALA A 60 -1.84 1.05 -6.36
N GLY A 61 -0.86 0.14 -6.46
CA GLY A 61 0.28 0.09 -5.57
C GLY A 61 1.10 1.38 -5.58
N ILE A 62 1.41 1.90 -6.76
CA ILE A 62 2.12 3.18 -6.92
C ILE A 62 1.31 4.33 -6.33
N VAL A 63 0.02 4.40 -6.66
CA VAL A 63 -0.89 5.45 -6.15
C VAL A 63 -0.95 5.39 -4.62
N ILE A 64 -1.17 4.23 -4.03
CA ILE A 64 -1.25 4.06 -2.58
C ILE A 64 0.08 4.45 -1.91
N ALA A 65 1.21 3.99 -2.46
CA ALA A 65 2.53 4.33 -1.90
C ALA A 65 2.80 5.83 -1.94
N PHE A 66 2.51 6.47 -3.07
CA PHE A 66 2.73 7.91 -3.26
C PHE A 66 1.82 8.74 -2.36
N PHE A 67 0.51 8.44 -2.35
CA PHE A 67 -0.45 9.13 -1.50
C PHE A 67 -0.13 8.92 -0.02
N SER A 68 0.33 7.73 0.37
CA SER A 68 0.71 7.47 1.77
C SER A 68 1.85 8.38 2.23
N VAL A 69 2.92 8.50 1.43
CA VAL A 69 4.05 9.40 1.73
C VAL A 69 3.63 10.86 1.70
N MET A 70 2.84 11.26 0.70
CA MET A 70 2.43 12.65 0.53
C MET A 70 1.52 13.12 1.67
N PHE A 71 0.47 12.36 2.01
CA PHE A 71 -0.51 12.80 3.01
C PHE A 71 -0.04 12.54 4.45
N PHE A 72 0.43 11.34 4.77
CA PHE A 72 0.82 11.00 6.14
C PHE A 72 2.25 11.41 6.49
N GLY A 73 3.14 11.50 5.50
CA GLY A 73 4.54 11.87 5.72
C GLY A 73 4.82 13.37 5.63
N ILE A 74 4.02 14.12 4.85
CA ILE A 74 4.27 15.55 4.57
C ILE A 74 3.09 16.41 5.01
N VAL A 75 1.90 16.21 4.44
CA VAL A 75 0.76 17.13 4.66
C VAL A 75 0.31 17.15 6.12
N LEU A 76 0.02 15.99 6.70
CA LEU A 76 -0.52 15.90 8.07
C LEU A 76 0.44 16.46 9.13
N PRO A 77 1.76 16.12 9.11
CA PRO A 77 2.73 16.72 10.04
C PRO A 77 2.94 18.24 9.89
N LEU A 78 2.57 18.84 8.74
CA LEU A 78 2.69 20.28 8.51
C LEU A 78 1.42 21.05 8.89
N THR A 79 0.29 20.35 9.07
CA THR A 79 -1.00 20.94 9.43
C THR A 79 -1.30 20.91 10.94
N GLU A 80 -0.52 20.14 11.70
CA GLU A 80 -0.52 20.12 13.18
C GLU A 80 0.61 20.99 13.74
#